data_AF-A0A6I5A576-F1
#
_entry.id   AF-A0A6I5A576-F1
#
_cell.length_a   1.000
_cell.length_b   1.000
_cell.length_c   1.000
_cell.angle_alpha   90.00
_cell.angle_beta   90.00
_cell.angle_gamma   90.00
#
_symmetry.space_group_name_H-M   'P 1'
#
loop_
_entity.id
_entity.type
_entity.pdbx_description
1 polymer ?
#
loop_
_entity_poly.entity_id
_entity_poly.type
_entity_poly.pdbx_seq_one_letter_code
_entity_poly.pdbx_strand_id
1 'polypeptide(L)'
;MSKSVFMTSDSIMSHALTADNLMIAKVLHDHGTPLDGELWFWSDVHFRENSIFEEALSKVFDDARVQFDEERDAFRIWVKDIQEVQEWCYLRNHFTDKKPSTQIEQDENGLLTLLSFTCEYYLDLELNGRFTEDGIVIECEEDTVIAGVTNYQYIRQLLEFKKEFEKRLLKWRN
;
A
#
# COMPACT_ATOMS: atom_id res chain seq x y z
N MET A 1 39.14 8.33 -16.49
CA MET A 1 38.42 9.62 -16.50
C MET A 1 36.94 9.32 -16.36
N SER A 2 36.34 9.56 -15.20
CA SER A 2 34.89 9.52 -15.06
C SER A 2 34.32 10.71 -15.85
N LYS A 3 33.37 10.45 -16.75
CA LYS A 3 32.61 11.53 -17.39
C LYS A 3 31.59 12.01 -16.37
N SER A 4 31.80 13.19 -15.80
CA SER A 4 30.76 13.86 -15.00
C SER A 4 29.69 14.36 -15.97
N VAL A 5 28.50 13.78 -15.89
CA VAL A 5 27.32 14.27 -16.62
C VAL A 5 26.61 15.25 -15.68
N PHE A 6 26.48 16.50 -16.10
CA PHE A 6 25.60 17.45 -15.41
C PHE A 6 24.16 17.12 -15.79
N MET A 7 23.33 16.82 -14.80
CA MET A 7 21.90 16.57 -14.97
C MET A 7 21.12 17.73 -14.36
N THR A 8 20.04 18.15 -15.01
CA THR A 8 19.10 19.11 -14.43
C THR A 8 18.28 18.46 -13.31
N SER A 9 17.72 19.26 -12.41
CA SER A 9 16.76 18.80 -11.39
C SER A 9 15.65 17.94 -11.98
N ASP A 10 15.12 18.36 -13.13
CA ASP A 10 14.00 17.70 -13.79
C ASP A 10 14.40 16.32 -14.36
N SER A 11 15.64 16.21 -14.85
CA SER A 11 16.18 14.93 -15.33
C SER A 11 16.39 13.95 -14.16
N ILE A 12 16.86 14.45 -13.01
CA ILE A 12 17.04 13.65 -11.80
C ILE A 12 15.68 13.14 -11.31
N MET A 13 14.67 14.01 -11.27
CA MET A 13 13.32 13.65 -10.85
C MET A 13 12.70 12.59 -11.78
N SER A 14 12.79 12.79 -13.10
CA SER A 14 12.28 11.83 -14.09
C SER A 14 12.94 10.45 -13.96
N HIS A 15 14.27 10.41 -13.73
CA HIS A 15 14.97 9.15 -13.49
C HIS A 15 14.56 8.48 -12.18
N ALA A 16 14.31 9.27 -11.14
CA ALA A 16 13.89 8.74 -9.85
C ALA A 16 12.48 8.15 -9.89
N LEU A 17 11.54 8.81 -10.59
CA LEU A 17 10.20 8.27 -10.87
C LEU A 17 10.26 6.97 -11.70
N THR A 18 11.12 6.93 -12.72
CA THR A 18 11.32 5.74 -13.53
C THR A 18 11.88 4.58 -12.68
N ALA A 19 12.85 4.87 -11.82
CA ALA A 19 13.42 3.88 -10.90
C ALA A 19 12.37 3.35 -9.92
N ASP A 20 11.55 4.21 -9.35
CA ASP A 20 10.46 3.84 -8.44
C ASP A 20 9.45 2.89 -9.10
N ASN A 21 9.02 3.21 -10.33
CA ASN A 21 8.13 2.36 -11.11
C ASN A 21 8.75 0.98 -11.42
N LEU A 22 10.04 0.93 -11.75
CA LEU A 22 10.75 -0.34 -11.96
C LEU A 22 10.86 -1.16 -10.66
N MET A 23 11.05 -0.48 -9.52
CA MET A 23 11.11 -1.12 -8.22
C MET A 23 9.76 -1.70 -7.80
N ILE A 24 8.64 -1.01 -8.09
CA ILE A 24 7.28 -1.55 -7.92
C ILE A 24 7.11 -2.84 -8.73
N ALA A 25 7.41 -2.80 -10.03
CA ALA A 25 7.26 -3.96 -10.91
C ALA A 25 8.11 -5.15 -10.43
N LYS A 26 9.34 -4.89 -9.98
CA LYS A 26 10.23 -5.91 -9.43
C LYS A 26 9.69 -6.53 -8.15
N VAL A 27 9.21 -5.73 -7.21
CA VAL A 27 8.65 -6.19 -5.94
C VAL A 27 7.44 -7.09 -6.18
N LEU A 28 6.52 -6.67 -7.05
CA LEU A 28 5.34 -7.47 -7.40
C LEU A 28 5.71 -8.77 -8.09
N HIS A 29 6.66 -8.73 -9.02
CA HIS A 29 7.19 -9.94 -9.64
C HIS A 29 7.79 -10.92 -8.61
N ASP A 30 8.55 -10.42 -7.63
CA ASP A 30 9.14 -11.24 -6.57
C ASP A 30 8.10 -11.88 -5.65
N HIS A 31 6.93 -11.25 -5.52
CA HIS A 31 5.79 -11.75 -4.77
C HIS A 31 4.84 -12.64 -5.59
N GLY A 32 5.15 -12.91 -6.86
CA GLY A 32 4.36 -13.80 -7.72
C GLY A 32 3.11 -13.15 -8.33
N THR A 33 2.96 -11.84 -8.21
CA THR A 33 1.84 -11.05 -8.76
C THR A 33 2.35 -10.03 -9.78
N PRO A 34 3.03 -10.47 -10.87
CA PRO A 34 3.64 -9.56 -11.81
C PRO A 34 2.61 -8.62 -12.43
N LEU A 35 3.03 -7.37 -12.63
CA LEU A 35 2.29 -6.40 -13.42
C LEU A 35 2.20 -6.83 -14.89
N ASP A 36 1.16 -6.37 -15.58
CA ASP A 36 0.96 -6.65 -16.99
C ASP A 36 2.07 -5.99 -17.84
N GLY A 37 2.56 -6.69 -18.86
CA GLY A 37 3.71 -6.25 -19.67
C GLY A 37 3.45 -5.02 -20.56
N GLU A 38 2.20 -4.60 -20.69
CA GLU A 38 1.77 -3.47 -21.54
C GLU A 38 1.61 -2.16 -20.76
N LEU A 39 2.04 -2.10 -19.49
CA LEU A 39 1.96 -0.88 -18.70
C LEU A 39 2.91 0.20 -19.24
N TRP A 40 2.35 1.38 -19.46
CA TRP A 40 3.08 2.55 -19.93
C TRP A 40 3.64 3.30 -18.72
N PHE A 41 4.96 3.47 -18.69
CA PHE A 41 5.64 4.24 -17.65
C PHE A 41 5.45 5.73 -17.92
N TRP A 42 4.49 6.34 -17.24
CA TRP A 42 4.31 7.79 -17.29
C TRP A 42 5.21 8.46 -16.26
N SER A 43 6.00 9.44 -16.71
CA SER A 43 6.76 10.33 -15.84
C SER A 43 6.02 11.64 -15.55
N ASP A 44 4.78 11.76 -16.02
CA ASP A 44 3.98 12.97 -15.93
C ASP A 44 2.99 12.84 -14.77
N VAL A 45 3.11 13.75 -13.82
CA VAL A 45 2.43 13.77 -12.52
C VAL A 45 0.92 14.05 -12.67
N HIS A 46 0.45 14.33 -13.88
CA HIS A 46 -0.92 14.77 -14.18
C HIS A 46 -1.81 13.69 -14.82
N PHE A 47 -1.27 12.52 -15.15
CA PHE A 47 -2.06 11.42 -15.70
C PHE A 47 -2.29 10.33 -14.65
N ARG A 48 -3.39 10.49 -13.88
CA ARG A 48 -3.88 9.48 -12.92
C ARG A 48 -4.41 8.23 -13.63
N GLU A 49 -5.03 8.41 -14.80
CA GLU A 49 -5.50 7.30 -15.64
C GLU A 49 -4.29 6.50 -16.16
N ASN A 50 -4.06 5.30 -15.59
CA ASN A 50 -2.95 4.37 -15.86
C ASN A 50 -1.66 4.54 -15.04
N SER A 51 -1.76 4.99 -13.79
CA SER A 51 -0.62 4.94 -12.86
C SER A 51 -0.22 3.49 -12.52
N ILE A 52 1.07 3.16 -12.68
CA ILE A 52 1.64 1.86 -12.23
C ILE A 52 1.38 1.61 -10.75
N PHE A 53 1.30 2.68 -9.96
CA PHE A 53 0.97 2.57 -8.54
C PHE A 53 -0.46 2.08 -8.32
N GLU A 54 -1.44 2.60 -9.05
CA GLU A 54 -2.84 2.15 -8.93
C GLU A 54 -3.01 0.70 -9.39
N GLU A 55 -2.37 0.33 -10.50
CA GLU A 55 -2.35 -1.07 -10.98
C GLU A 55 -1.64 -1.99 -9.98
N ALA A 56 -0.56 -1.52 -9.35
CA ALA A 56 0.09 -2.28 -8.29
C ALA A 56 -0.83 -2.50 -7.09
N LEU A 57 -1.57 -1.48 -6.66
CA LEU A 57 -2.54 -1.59 -5.57
C LEU A 57 -3.65 -2.61 -5.87
N SER A 58 -4.18 -2.61 -7.10
CA SER A 58 -5.21 -3.57 -7.51
C SER A 58 -4.69 -5.01 -7.47
N LYS A 59 -3.42 -5.24 -7.83
CA LYS A 59 -2.76 -6.55 -7.73
C LYS A 59 -2.40 -6.96 -6.30
N VAL A 60 -2.04 -6.01 -5.43
CA VAL A 60 -1.74 -6.33 -4.02
C VAL A 60 -3.00 -6.87 -3.34
N PHE A 61 -4.15 -6.26 -3.59
CA PHE A 61 -5.38 -6.52 -2.84
C PHE A 61 -6.50 -7.11 -3.70
N ASP A 62 -6.18 -7.82 -4.78
CA ASP A 62 -7.12 -8.59 -5.63
C ASP A 62 -8.52 -7.93 -5.74
N ASP A 63 -8.59 -6.77 -6.41
CA ASP A 63 -9.80 -5.91 -6.58
C ASP A 63 -10.17 -4.97 -5.41
N ALA A 64 -9.20 -4.52 -4.59
CA ALA A 64 -9.45 -3.43 -3.65
C ALA A 64 -9.97 -2.15 -4.35
N ARG A 65 -10.92 -1.48 -3.70
CA ARG A 65 -11.41 -0.19 -4.18
C ARG A 65 -10.50 0.91 -3.67
N VAL A 66 -9.72 1.48 -4.58
CA VAL A 66 -8.98 2.72 -4.32
C VAL A 66 -9.94 3.89 -4.56
N GLN A 67 -10.09 4.76 -3.56
CA GLN A 67 -10.85 5.99 -3.68
C GLN A 67 -9.96 7.17 -3.33
N PHE A 68 -10.03 8.20 -4.16
CA PHE A 68 -9.39 9.46 -3.88
C PHE A 68 -10.33 10.36 -3.07
N ASP A 69 -9.82 10.96 -1.99
CA ASP A 69 -10.53 11.93 -1.17
C ASP A 69 -10.04 13.34 -1.53
N GLU A 70 -10.75 13.98 -2.45
CA GLU A 70 -10.44 15.32 -2.95
C GLU A 70 -10.46 16.41 -1.85
N GLU A 71 -11.22 16.21 -0.77
CA GLU A 71 -11.31 17.21 0.30
C GLU A 71 -10.07 17.21 1.20
N ARG A 72 -9.40 16.06 1.31
CA ARG A 72 -8.26 15.86 2.20
C ARG A 72 -6.92 15.81 1.50
N ASP A 73 -6.92 15.81 0.16
CA ASP A 73 -5.72 15.48 -0.62
C ASP A 73 -5.12 14.19 -0.05
N ALA A 74 -5.89 13.09 -0.14
CA ALA A 74 -5.51 11.80 0.41
C ALA A 74 -6.08 10.66 -0.42
N PHE A 75 -5.30 9.59 -0.59
CA PHE A 75 -5.80 8.35 -1.16
C PHE A 75 -6.24 7.40 -0.06
N ARG A 76 -7.42 6.80 -0.22
CA ARG A 76 -7.94 5.78 0.68
C ARG A 76 -8.10 4.47 -0.06
N ILE A 77 -7.47 3.42 0.45
CA ILE A 77 -7.62 2.06 -0.05
C ILE A 77 -8.64 1.36 0.85
N TRP A 78 -9.78 1.00 0.26
CA TRP A 78 -10.82 0.24 0.93
C TRP A 78 -10.67 -1.24 0.61
N VAL A 79 -10.31 -1.99 1.64
CA VAL A 79 -10.15 -3.43 1.59
C VAL A 79 -11.39 -4.04 2.28
N LYS A 80 -12.56 -4.00 1.59
CA LYS A 80 -13.84 -4.50 2.13
C LYS A 80 -14.33 -5.79 1.46
N ASP A 81 -14.11 -5.91 0.16
CA ASP A 81 -14.66 -6.99 -0.66
C ASP A 81 -13.70 -8.19 -0.81
N ILE A 82 -12.64 -8.24 0.01
CA ILE A 82 -11.69 -9.34 0.05
C ILE A 82 -12.18 -10.41 1.01
N GLN A 83 -12.20 -11.67 0.55
CA GLN A 83 -12.70 -12.81 1.31
C GLN A 83 -12.03 -12.93 2.69
N GLU A 84 -10.72 -12.73 2.75
CA GLU A 84 -9.91 -12.76 3.97
C GLU A 84 -10.35 -11.68 4.97
N VAL A 85 -10.74 -10.50 4.49
CA VAL A 85 -11.20 -9.40 5.36
C VAL A 85 -12.61 -9.65 5.86
N GLN A 86 -13.50 -10.14 5.01
CA GLN A 86 -14.84 -10.54 5.44
C GLN A 86 -14.80 -11.64 6.51
N GLU A 87 -13.90 -12.61 6.32
CA GLU A 87 -13.67 -13.65 7.31
C GLU A 87 -13.10 -13.09 8.62
N TRP A 88 -12.14 -12.17 8.54
CA TRP A 88 -11.63 -11.48 9.73
C TRP A 88 -12.75 -10.76 10.50
N CYS A 89 -13.59 -9.99 9.81
CA CYS A 89 -14.74 -9.31 10.43
C CYS A 89 -15.70 -10.31 11.08
N TYR A 90 -15.98 -11.44 10.42
CA TYR A 90 -16.80 -12.51 10.99
C TYR A 90 -16.19 -13.11 12.27
N LEU A 91 -14.91 -13.49 12.22
CA LEU A 91 -14.21 -14.08 13.37
C LEU A 91 -14.13 -13.09 14.53
N ARG A 92 -13.81 -11.82 14.24
CA ARG A 92 -13.79 -10.72 15.22
C ARG A 92 -15.10 -10.66 15.99
N ASN A 93 -16.22 -10.53 15.28
CA ASN A 93 -17.56 -10.43 15.87
C ASN A 93 -17.92 -11.70 16.66
N HIS A 94 -17.57 -12.88 16.13
CA HIS A 94 -17.89 -14.16 16.78
C HIS A 94 -17.13 -14.39 18.09
N PHE A 95 -15.88 -13.92 18.18
CA PHE A 95 -15.03 -14.10 19.35
C PHE A 95 -15.23 -13.02 20.41
N THR A 96 -15.57 -11.78 20.03
CA THR A 96 -15.97 -10.73 20.99
C THR A 96 -17.18 -11.13 21.82
N ASP A 97 -18.10 -11.93 21.26
CA ASP A 97 -19.26 -12.44 21.99
C ASP A 97 -18.92 -13.55 23.00
N LYS A 98 -17.71 -14.15 22.93
CA LYS A 98 -17.37 -15.39 23.65
C LYS A 98 -16.17 -15.31 24.59
N LYS A 99 -15.23 -14.37 24.42
CA LYS A 99 -13.98 -14.25 25.21
C LYS A 99 -13.47 -12.80 25.26
N PRO A 100 -12.50 -12.45 26.15
CA PRO A 100 -12.01 -11.07 26.25
C PRO A 100 -11.34 -10.64 24.94
N SER A 101 -11.75 -9.48 24.43
CA SER A 101 -11.36 -8.85 23.15
C SER A 101 -9.86 -8.54 23.00
N THR A 102 -9.05 -8.79 24.03
CA THR A 102 -7.67 -8.29 24.13
C THR A 102 -6.70 -8.91 23.12
N GLN A 103 -6.84 -10.19 22.75
CA GLN A 103 -5.94 -10.80 21.76
C GLN A 103 -6.24 -10.32 20.34
N ILE A 104 -7.52 -10.06 20.02
CA ILE A 104 -7.91 -9.50 18.72
C ILE A 104 -7.40 -8.07 18.63
N GLU A 105 -7.62 -7.26 19.66
CA GLU A 105 -7.11 -5.88 19.71
C GLU A 105 -5.58 -5.84 19.60
N GLN A 106 -4.85 -6.76 20.23
CA GLN A 106 -3.39 -6.88 20.08
C GLN A 106 -2.99 -7.28 18.65
N ASP A 107 -3.73 -8.20 18.05
CA ASP A 107 -3.47 -8.65 16.68
C ASP A 107 -3.83 -7.54 15.67
N GLU A 108 -4.86 -6.73 15.90
CA GLU A 108 -5.20 -5.56 15.09
C GLU A 108 -4.11 -4.48 15.23
N ASN A 109 -3.77 -4.11 16.47
CA ASN A 109 -2.73 -3.10 16.73
C ASN A 109 -1.38 -3.49 16.11
N GLY A 110 -0.98 -4.76 16.25
CA GLY A 110 0.27 -5.24 15.66
C GLY A 110 0.25 -5.35 14.13
N LEU A 111 -0.91 -5.30 13.48
CA LEU A 111 -1.02 -5.13 12.03
C LEU A 111 -0.98 -3.65 11.65
N LEU A 112 -1.63 -2.78 12.43
CA LEU A 112 -1.60 -1.33 12.20
C LEU A 112 -0.20 -0.73 12.37
N THR A 113 0.64 -1.28 13.25
CA THR A 113 2.05 -0.88 13.36
C THR A 113 2.86 -1.16 12.10
N LEU A 114 2.44 -2.11 11.26
CA LEU A 114 3.08 -2.33 9.95
C LEU A 114 2.68 -1.24 8.96
N LEU A 115 1.59 -0.53 9.17
CA LEU A 115 1.21 0.57 8.29
C LEU A 115 1.92 1.86 8.73
N SER A 116 2.22 2.05 10.01
CA SER A 116 2.98 3.22 10.49
C SER A 116 4.48 3.13 10.18
N PHE A 117 4.92 3.69 9.05
CA PHE A 117 6.33 3.86 8.71
C PHE A 117 6.59 5.31 8.26
N THR A 118 7.66 5.91 8.79
CA THR A 118 8.12 7.25 8.40
C THR A 118 9.42 7.13 7.61
N CYS A 119 9.45 7.65 6.38
CA CYS A 119 10.65 7.65 5.55
C CYS A 119 11.54 8.87 5.86
N GLU A 120 12.53 8.71 6.72
CA GLU A 120 13.37 9.82 7.22
C GLU A 120 14.12 10.63 6.14
N TYR A 121 14.26 10.11 4.92
CA TYR A 121 15.23 10.64 3.97
C TYR A 121 14.72 11.74 3.04
N TYR A 122 13.42 11.83 2.75
CA TYR A 122 12.94 12.84 1.79
C TYR A 122 11.55 13.43 2.03
N LEU A 123 10.63 12.78 2.76
CA LEU A 123 9.31 13.31 3.13
C LEU A 123 8.74 12.54 4.34
N ASP A 124 7.91 13.21 5.16
CA ASP A 124 7.15 12.61 6.25
C ASP A 124 6.03 11.71 5.69
N LEU A 125 6.43 10.55 5.16
CA LEU A 125 5.51 9.55 4.63
C LEU A 125 4.69 8.98 5.80
N GLU A 126 3.37 9.08 5.73
CA GLU A 126 2.48 8.50 6.73
C GLU A 126 1.47 7.57 6.05
N LEU A 127 1.57 6.29 6.39
CA LEU A 127 0.59 5.27 6.07
C LEU A 127 -0.19 4.95 7.33
N ASN A 128 -1.50 5.18 7.30
CA ASN A 128 -2.35 4.92 8.45
C ASN A 128 -3.41 3.90 8.10
N GLY A 129 -3.53 2.87 8.92
CA GLY A 129 -4.60 1.88 8.79
C GLY A 129 -5.60 2.00 9.92
N ARG A 130 -6.85 1.63 9.64
CA ARG A 130 -7.83 1.31 10.67
C ARG A 130 -8.73 0.15 10.26
N PHE A 131 -9.05 -0.68 11.24
CA PHE A 131 -10.12 -1.67 11.11
C PHE A 131 -11.47 -0.98 11.29
N THR A 132 -12.41 -1.29 10.41
CA THR A 132 -13.81 -0.84 10.46
C THR A 132 -14.70 -2.07 10.55
N GLU A 133 -16.01 -1.87 10.75
CA GLU A 133 -16.97 -2.97 10.79
C GLU A 133 -17.05 -3.73 9.45
N ASP A 134 -16.79 -3.04 8.35
CA ASP A 134 -16.94 -3.59 7.01
C ASP A 134 -15.62 -3.97 6.33
N GLY A 135 -14.47 -3.73 6.98
CA GLY A 135 -13.16 -4.07 6.43
C GLY A 135 -12.03 -3.15 6.89
N ILE A 136 -10.95 -3.07 6.11
CA ILE A 136 -9.77 -2.28 6.45
C ILE A 136 -9.74 -1.03 5.57
N VAL A 137 -9.50 0.12 6.21
CA VAL A 137 -9.25 1.39 5.52
C VAL A 137 -7.79 1.74 5.71
N ILE A 138 -7.09 1.96 4.60
CA ILE A 138 -5.71 2.45 4.59
C ILE A 138 -5.75 3.86 4.01
N GLU A 139 -5.27 4.83 4.76
CA GLU A 139 -5.21 6.25 4.41
C GLU A 139 -3.75 6.63 4.14
N CYS A 140 -3.52 7.25 2.99
CA CYS A 140 -2.23 7.82 2.59
C CYS A 140 -2.43 9.33 2.42
N GLU A 141 -1.77 10.15 3.24
CA GLU A 141 -1.84 11.63 3.13
C GLU A 141 -0.93 12.12 1.98
N GLU A 142 -1.49 12.91 1.06
CA GLU A 142 -0.95 13.17 -0.28
C GLU A 142 0.21 14.17 -0.33
N ASP A 143 0.51 14.87 0.77
CA ASP A 143 1.74 15.67 0.88
C ASP A 143 3.00 14.82 0.56
N THR A 144 2.87 13.48 0.55
CA THR A 144 3.94 12.52 0.26
C THR A 144 3.75 11.61 -0.95
N VAL A 145 2.55 11.50 -1.53
CA VAL A 145 2.29 10.59 -2.66
C VAL A 145 2.59 11.27 -4.00
N ILE A 146 2.46 12.59 -4.09
CA ILE A 146 2.76 13.39 -5.29
C ILE A 146 4.25 13.77 -5.36
N ALA A 147 4.95 13.81 -4.22
CA ALA A 147 6.38 14.09 -4.17
C ALA A 147 7.17 12.78 -4.36
N GLY A 148 7.46 12.46 -5.61
CA GLY A 148 8.05 11.22 -6.11
C GLY A 148 9.10 10.49 -5.25
N VAL A 149 9.30 9.23 -5.63
CA VAL A 149 10.38 8.29 -5.21
C VAL A 149 10.08 7.38 -4.00
N THR A 150 8.82 7.17 -3.63
CA THR A 150 8.46 6.29 -2.50
C THR A 150 7.31 5.32 -2.77
N ASN A 151 6.71 5.29 -3.97
CA ASN A 151 5.58 4.40 -4.26
C ASN A 151 5.95 2.92 -4.14
N TYR A 152 7.21 2.56 -4.44
CA TYR A 152 7.68 1.19 -4.19
C TYR A 152 7.64 0.82 -2.69
N GLN A 153 7.91 1.77 -1.79
CA GLN A 153 7.90 1.54 -0.35
C GLN A 153 6.48 1.29 0.12
N TYR A 154 5.51 2.06 -0.37
CA TYR A 154 4.08 1.84 -0.15
C TYR A 154 3.69 0.41 -0.56
N ILE A 155 3.96 0.01 -1.80
CA ILE A 155 3.60 -1.32 -2.29
C ILE A 155 4.26 -2.43 -1.47
N ARG A 156 5.55 -2.28 -1.13
CA ARG A 156 6.26 -3.24 -0.29
C ARG A 156 5.63 -3.37 1.10
N GLN A 157 5.27 -2.25 1.72
CA GLN A 157 4.66 -2.25 3.05
C GLN A 157 3.28 -2.90 3.04
N LEU A 158 2.49 -2.62 2.01
CA LEU A 158 1.16 -3.23 1.82
C LEU A 158 1.25 -4.74 1.58
N LEU A 159 2.27 -5.21 0.86
CA LEU A 159 2.53 -6.65 0.68
C LEU A 159 2.91 -7.33 2.00
N GLU A 160 3.75 -6.68 2.82
CA GLU A 160 4.12 -7.20 4.15
C GLU A 160 2.90 -7.24 5.08
N PHE A 161 2.08 -6.19 5.07
CA PHE A 161 0.81 -6.14 5.77
C PHE A 161 -0.12 -7.29 5.35
N LYS A 162 -0.35 -7.48 4.04
CA LYS A 162 -1.21 -8.57 3.51
C LYS A 162 -0.73 -9.93 4.01
N LYS A 163 0.58 -10.20 3.91
CA LYS A 163 1.17 -11.46 4.34
C LYS A 163 0.98 -11.72 5.84
N GLU A 164 1.24 -10.73 6.69
CA GLU A 164 1.04 -10.90 8.14
C GLU A 164 -0.45 -10.97 8.51
N PHE A 165 -1.33 -10.29 7.76
CA PHE A 165 -2.78 -10.41 7.91
C PHE A 165 -3.25 -11.84 7.62
N GLU A 166 -2.88 -12.42 6.49
CA GLU A 166 -3.21 -13.81 6.11
C GLU A 166 -2.71 -14.83 7.14
N LYS A 167 -1.48 -14.64 7.63
CA LYS A 167 -0.88 -15.50 8.66
C LYS A 167 -1.64 -15.43 9.98
N ARG A 168 -2.06 -14.23 10.41
CA ARG A 168 -2.91 -14.07 11.60
C ARG A 168 -4.27 -14.71 11.34
N LEU A 169 -4.92 -14.44 10.22
CA LEU A 169 -6.20 -15.08 9.86
C LEU A 169 -6.13 -16.61 9.95
N LEU A 170 -5.07 -17.22 9.43
CA LEU A 170 -4.86 -18.67 9.52
C LEU A 170 -4.71 -19.16 10.97
N LYS A 171 -4.06 -18.40 11.85
CA LYS A 171 -3.98 -18.71 13.29
C LYS A 171 -5.37 -18.70 13.95
N TRP A 172 -6.27 -17.82 13.52
CA TRP A 172 -7.63 -17.73 14.05
C TRP A 172 -8.59 -18.79 13.48
N ARG A 173 -8.29 -19.34 12.29
CA ARG A 173 -9.02 -20.48 11.71
C ARG A 173 -8.80 -21.80 12.46
N ASN A 174 -7.64 -21.96 13.10
CA ASN A 174 -7.20 -23.21 13.77
C ASN A 174 -7.43 -23.17 15.29
#